data_AF-A0A8H3LYW1-F1
#
_entry.id   AF-A0A8H3LYW1-F1
#
_cell.length_a   1.000
_cell.length_b   1.000
_cell.length_c   1.000
_cell.angle_alpha   90.00
_cell.angle_beta   90.00
_cell.angle_gamma   90.00
#
_symmetry.space_group_name_H-M   'P 1'
#
loop_
_entity.id
_entity.type
_entity.pdbx_description
1 polymer ?
#
loop_
_entity_poly.entity_id
_entity_poly.type
_entity_poly.pdbx_seq_one_letter_code
_entity_poly.pdbx_strand_id
1 'polypeptide(L)'
;MNETTDDCAHSVVNTLFHFRTSTKLVSVDFLIQVNNSTMGSTLLTILTKYNIPFSLPRLFISDSAAYMKKCFREVLKPVMPQLIHALCCAYILNLIG
;
A
#
# COMPACT_ATOMS: atom_id res chain seq x y z
N MET A 1 -1.47 2.41 -2.04
CA MET A 1 -2.00 2.06 -0.71
C MET A 1 -1.96 3.33 0.11
N ASN A 2 -3.09 3.75 0.67
CA ASN A 2 -3.20 4.98 1.42
C ASN A 2 -3.72 4.67 2.82
N GLU A 3 -3.05 5.17 3.84
CA GLU A 3 -3.51 5.05 5.23
C GLU A 3 -4.20 6.35 5.68
N THR A 4 -5.31 6.19 6.37
CA THR A 4 -6.08 7.27 7.00
C THR A 4 -6.52 6.81 8.39
N THR A 5 -7.11 7.70 9.20
CA THR A 5 -7.67 7.35 10.51
C THR A 5 -9.18 7.54 10.47
N ASP A 6 -9.95 6.59 11.00
CA ASP A 6 -11.41 6.73 11.16
C ASP A 6 -11.79 7.52 12.43
N ASP A 7 -13.08 7.82 12.59
CA ASP A 7 -13.61 8.56 13.74
C ASP A 7 -13.42 7.80 15.08
N CYS A 8 -13.10 6.51 15.03
CA CYS A 8 -12.82 5.64 16.18
C CYS A 8 -11.31 5.48 16.45
N ALA A 9 -10.47 6.28 15.78
CA ALA A 9 -9.01 6.24 15.87
C ALA A 9 -8.35 4.93 15.39
N HIS A 10 -9.03 4.14 14.56
CA HIS A 10 -8.42 3.00 13.88
C HIS A 10 -7.76 3.44 12.58
N SER A 11 -6.64 2.79 12.23
CA SER A 11 -6.02 2.99 10.92
C SER A 11 -6.83 2.29 9.85
N VAL A 12 -7.27 3.04 8.86
CA VAL A 12 -7.97 2.56 7.66
C VAL A 12 -7.00 2.56 6.50
N VAL A 13 -6.85 1.40 5.87
CA VAL A 13 -5.93 1.22 4.76
C VAL A 13 -6.71 0.98 3.47
N ASN A 14 -6.63 1.95 2.58
CA ASN A 14 -7.25 1.92 1.27
C ASN A 14 -6.28 1.35 0.24
N THR A 15 -6.65 0.22 -0.36
CA THR A 15 -5.88 -0.43 -1.42
C THR A 15 -6.56 -0.21 -2.76
N LEU A 16 -5.90 0.55 -3.64
CA LEU A 16 -6.34 0.80 -4.99
C LEU A 16 -5.44 0.06 -5.98
N PHE A 17 -6.06 -0.52 -7.01
CA PHE A 17 -5.34 -1.01 -8.18
C PHE A 17 -5.56 -0.07 -9.36
N HIS A 18 -4.46 0.21 -10.04
CA HIS A 18 -4.45 0.99 -11.27
C HIS A 18 -3.93 0.11 -12.40
N PHE A 19 -4.73 -0.02 -13.45
CA PHE A 19 -4.34 -0.74 -14.66
C PHE A 19 -4.82 0.02 -15.90
N ARG A 20 -3.87 0.41 -16.74
CA ARG A 20 -4.08 1.23 -17.94
C ARG A 20 -4.74 2.58 -17.59
N THR A 21 -6.04 2.72 -17.83
CA THR A 21 -6.81 3.94 -17.58
C THR A 21 -7.84 3.78 -16.46
N SER A 22 -7.89 2.59 -15.83
CA SER A 22 -8.85 2.31 -14.77
C SER A 22 -8.16 2.23 -13.42
N THR A 23 -8.67 3.01 -12.47
CA THR A 23 -8.33 2.88 -11.05
C THR A 23 -9.57 2.37 -10.32
N LYS A 24 -9.40 1.33 -9.50
CA LYS A 24 -10.48 0.79 -8.67
C LYS A 24 -10.01 0.71 -7.23
N LEU A 25 -10.90 1.06 -6.30
CA LEU A 25 -10.75 0.72 -4.89
C LEU A 25 -11.08 -0.76 -4.74
N VAL A 26 -10.12 -1.53 -4.26
CA VAL A 26 -10.20 -3.00 -4.24
C VAL A 26 -10.36 -3.53 -2.83
N SER A 27 -9.79 -2.85 -1.84
CA SER A 27 -9.96 -3.19 -0.43
C SER A 27 -9.91 -1.95 0.44
N VAL A 28 -10.67 -1.99 1.53
CA VAL A 28 -10.62 -1.05 2.65
C VAL A 28 -10.47 -1.92 3.90
N ASP A 29 -9.28 -1.88 4.49
CA ASP A 29 -8.91 -2.73 5.62
C ASP A 29 -8.76 -1.89 6.89
N PHE A 30 -9.45 -2.27 7.96
CA PHE A 30 -9.37 -1.61 9.26
C PHE A 30 -8.33 -2.34 10.11
N LEU A 31 -7.22 -1.66 10.41
CA LEU A 31 -6.10 -2.21 11.15
C LEU A 31 -6.02 -1.57 12.53
N ILE A 32 -5.96 -2.41 13.57
CA ILE A 32 -5.74 -1.99 14.96
C ILE A 32 -4.30 -1.51 15.16
N GLN A 33 -3.34 -2.15 14.47
CA GLN A 33 -1.93 -1.80 14.53
C GLN A 33 -1.32 -1.74 13.14
N VAL A 34 -0.65 -0.63 12.84
CA VAL A 34 0.05 -0.45 11.58
C VAL A 34 1.57 -0.53 11.80
N ASN A 35 2.17 -1.49 11.11
CA ASN A 35 3.61 -1.65 11.01
C ASN A 35 3.98 -2.21 9.64
N ASN A 36 5.27 -2.35 9.36
CA ASN A 36 5.75 -2.83 8.07
C ASN A 36 5.23 -4.24 7.71
N SER A 37 5.15 -5.14 8.68
CA SER A 37 4.69 -6.51 8.46
C SER A 37 3.18 -6.60 8.25
N THR A 38 2.38 -5.84 9.00
CA THR A 38 0.92 -5.84 8.81
C THR A 38 0.56 -5.26 7.45
N MET A 39 1.17 -4.16 7.04
CA MET A 39 0.95 -3.57 5.71
C MET A 39 1.34 -4.49 4.56
N GLY A 40 2.51 -5.12 4.67
CA GLY A 40 2.96 -6.07 3.65
C GLY A 40 2.05 -7.29 3.56
N SER A 41 1.65 -7.85 4.72
CA SER A 41 0.75 -9.00 4.78
C SER A 41 -0.64 -8.67 4.22
N THR A 42 -1.18 -7.48 4.52
CA THR A 42 -2.45 -7.00 3.95
C THR A 42 -2.39 -6.97 2.43
N LEU A 43 -1.33 -6.38 1.85
CA LEU A 43 -1.19 -6.32 0.39
C LEU A 43 -1.05 -7.72 -0.24
N LEU A 44 -0.22 -8.60 0.34
CA LEU A 44 -0.03 -9.96 -0.17
C LEU A 44 -1.33 -10.79 -0.08
N THR A 45 -2.10 -10.60 0.99
CA THR A 45 -3.41 -11.24 1.17
C THR A 45 -4.39 -10.76 0.10
N ILE A 46 -4.44 -9.46 -0.19
CA ILE A 46 -5.29 -8.91 -1.25
C ILE A 46 -4.88 -9.48 -2.61
N LEU A 47 -3.59 -9.47 -2.96
CA LEU A 47 -3.11 -10.03 -4.24
C LEU A 47 -3.49 -11.51 -4.38
N THR A 48 -3.35 -12.29 -3.31
CA THR A 48 -3.75 -13.71 -3.28
C THR A 48 -5.27 -13.87 -3.44
N LYS A 49 -6.06 -13.06 -2.73
CA LYS A 49 -7.54 -13.05 -2.80
C LYS A 49 -8.05 -12.79 -4.22
N TYR A 50 -7.41 -11.89 -4.97
CA TYR A 50 -7.76 -11.59 -6.35
C TYR A 50 -7.02 -12.47 -7.38
N ASN A 51 -6.27 -13.47 -6.92
CA ASN A 51 -5.47 -14.37 -7.75
C ASN A 51 -4.53 -13.61 -8.71
N ILE A 52 -3.91 -12.53 -8.21
CA ILE A 52 -2.98 -11.69 -8.95
C ILE A 52 -1.57 -12.26 -8.75
N PRO A 53 -0.88 -12.69 -9.82
CA PRO A 53 0.49 -13.17 -9.71
C PRO A 53 1.42 -12.09 -9.16
N PHE A 54 2.30 -12.45 -8.22
CA PHE A 54 3.28 -11.52 -7.63
C PHE A 54 4.29 -10.96 -8.64
N SER A 55 4.40 -11.55 -9.84
CA SER A 55 5.19 -11.02 -10.96
C SER A 55 4.51 -9.87 -11.71
N LEU A 56 3.21 -9.65 -11.51
CA LEU A 56 2.41 -8.67 -12.25
C LEU A 56 2.57 -7.24 -11.70
N PRO A 57 2.48 -6.97 -10.38
CA PRO A 57 2.67 -5.63 -9.85
C PRO A 57 4.05 -5.06 -10.21
N ARG A 58 4.05 -3.84 -10.74
CA ARG A 58 5.28 -3.10 -11.14
C ARG A 58 5.56 -1.89 -10.27
N LEU A 59 4.49 -1.25 -9.78
CA LEU A 59 4.58 -0.01 -9.03
C LEU A 59 3.77 -0.13 -7.74
N PHE A 60 4.43 0.18 -6.63
CA PHE A 60 3.82 0.37 -5.33
C PHE A 60 3.89 1.86 -4.98
N ILE A 61 2.73 2.49 -4.81
CA ILE A 61 2.63 3.89 -4.39
C ILE A 61 2.09 3.92 -2.96
N SER A 62 2.80 4.59 -2.05
CA SER A 62 2.37 4.81 -0.66
C SER A 62 2.70 6.21 -0.19
N ASP A 63 2.22 6.59 1.00
CA ASP A 63 2.72 7.77 1.71
C ASP A 63 4.21 7.62 2.08
N SER A 64 4.78 8.68 2.65
CA SER A 64 6.18 8.77 3.05
C SER A 64 6.49 8.20 4.44
N ALA A 65 5.54 7.56 5.11
CA ALA A 65 5.75 7.03 6.45
C ALA A 65 6.89 5.99 6.48
N ALA A 66 7.66 6.00 7.58
CA ALA A 66 8.87 5.19 7.69
C ALA A 66 8.57 3.69 7.58
N TYR A 67 7.46 3.22 8.15
CA TYR A 67 7.06 1.82 8.08
C TYR A 67 6.59 1.40 6.68
N MET A 68 6.11 2.30 5.82
CA MET A 68 5.77 1.98 4.43
C MET A 68 7.03 1.72 3.60
N LYS A 69 8.06 2.56 3.77
CA LYS A 69 9.38 2.34 3.17
C LYS A 69 10.00 1.03 3.65
N LYS A 70 9.88 0.76 4.96
CA LYS A 70 10.36 -0.48 5.57
C LYS A 70 9.58 -1.70 5.05
N CYS A 71 8.25 -1.60 4.91
CA CYS A 71 7.38 -2.60 4.30
C CYS A 71 7.84 -2.95 2.88
N PHE A 72 8.06 -1.93 2.05
CA PHE A 72 8.56 -2.16 0.71
C PHE A 72 9.90 -2.91 0.72
N ARG A 73 10.88 -2.42 1.50
CA ARG A 73 12.23 -2.97 1.50
C ARG A 73 12.29 -4.41 2.04
N GLU A 74 11.58 -4.68 3.13
CA GLU A 74 11.75 -5.92 3.90
C GLU A 74 10.70 -6.99 3.59
N VAL A 75 9.52 -6.59 3.10
CA VAL A 75 8.42 -7.54 2.84
C VAL A 75 8.13 -7.64 1.34
N LEU A 76 7.91 -6.51 0.66
CA LEU A 76 7.44 -6.56 -0.73
C LEU A 76 8.57 -6.82 -1.73
N LYS A 77 9.74 -6.21 -1.56
CA LYS A 77 10.87 -6.33 -2.50
C LYS A 77 11.42 -7.75 -2.60
N PRO A 78 11.55 -8.53 -1.50
CA PRO A 78 11.96 -9.93 -1.58
C PRO A 78 10.94 -10.81 -2.31
N VAL A 79 9.64 -10.53 -2.15
CA VAL A 79 8.56 -11.31 -2.78
C VAL A 79 8.31 -10.91 -4.24
N MET A 80 8.52 -9.62 -4.56
CA MET A 80 8.29 -9.02 -5.87
C MET A 80 9.52 -8.21 -6.30
N PRO A 81 10.60 -8.85 -6.77
CA PRO A 81 11.86 -8.17 -7.09
C PRO A 81 11.73 -7.09 -8.17
N GLN A 82 10.77 -7.23 -9.09
CA GLN A 82 10.48 -6.25 -10.14
C GLN A 82 9.70 -5.01 -9.66
N LEU A 83 9.22 -5.01 -8.41
CA LEU A 83 8.42 -3.94 -7.85
C LEU A 83 9.27 -2.71 -7.57
N ILE A 84 8.76 -1.54 -7.96
CA ILE A 84 9.33 -0.22 -7.70
C ILE A 84 8.44 0.50 -6.69
N HIS A 85 9.06 1.20 -5.74
CA HIS A 85 8.35 2.06 -4.77
C HIS A 85 8.40 3.51 -5.22
N ALA A 86 7.25 4.17 -5.24
CA ALA A 86 7.12 5.61 -5.44
C ALA A 86 6.34 6.24 -4.29
N LEU A 87 6.72 7.46 -3.93
CA LEU A 87 6.02 8.24 -2.92
C LEU A 87 4.79 8.92 -3.53
N CYS A 88 3.69 8.94 -2.79
CA CYS A 88 2.49 9.64 -3.19
C CYS A 88 2.71 11.16 -3.11
N CYS A 89 2.63 11.85 -4.26
CA CYS A 89 2.85 13.30 -4.34
C CYS A 89 1.77 14.11 -3.61
N ALA A 90 0.56 13.57 -3.44
CA ALA A 90 -0.53 14.27 -2.76
C ALA A 90 -0.17 14.63 -1.31
N TYR A 91 0.56 13.75 -0.61
CA TYR A 91 1.04 14.01 0.74
C TYR A 91 2.17 15.06 0.75
N ILE A 92 3.09 15.00 -0.22
CA ILE A 92 4.19 15.97 -0.34
C ILE A 92 3.65 17.38 -0.57
N LEU A 93 2.63 17.53 -1.41
CA LEU A 93 1.98 18.81 -1.67
C LEU A 93 1.27 19.36 -0.44
N ASN A 94 0.63 18.50 0.36
CA ASN A 94 0.01 18.90 1.64
C ASN A 94 1.02 19.37 2.70
N LEU A 95 2.30 18.98 2.62
CA LEU A 95 3.34 19.42 3.55
C LEU A 95 4.00 20.75 3.17
N ILE A 96 3.86 21.16 1.91
CA ILE A 96 4.43 22.42 1.38
C ILE A 96 3.41 23.56 1.49
N GLY A 97 2.15 23.26 1.87
CA GLY A 97 1.08 24.22 2.13
C GLY A 97 1.17 24.89 3.49
#